data_AF-A0A6V7IHA2-F1
#
_entry.id   AF-A0A6V7IHA2-F1
#
_cell.length_a   1.000
_cell.length_b   1.000
_cell.length_c   1.000
_cell.angle_alpha   90.00
_cell.angle_beta   90.00
_cell.angle_gamma   90.00
#
_symmetry.space_group_name_H-M   'P 1'
#
loop_
_entity.id
_entity.type
_entity.pdbx_description
1 polymer ?
#
loop_
_entity_poly.entity_id
_entity_poly.type
_entity_poly.pdbx_seq_one_letter_code
_entity_poly.pdbx_strand_id
1 'polypeptide(L)' 'IGPIFGAGADLMIGNNCNTTVDSYSNLPHTYDGEHASNVVLMGDYYFNVVDYEVFTLNHLPSKSDRH' A
#
# COMPACT_ATOMS: atom_id res chain seq x y z
N ILE A 1 -7.68 10.76 -4.09
CA ILE A 1 -6.44 9.97 -4.10
C ILE A 1 -6.15 9.53 -2.67
N GLY A 2 -6.06 8.21 -2.45
CA GLY A 2 -5.85 7.62 -1.13
C GLY A 2 -4.37 7.39 -0.83
N PRO A 3 -4.02 6.48 0.10
CA PRO A 3 -2.63 6.17 0.46
C PRO A 3 -1.81 5.70 -0.75
N ILE A 4 -0.59 6.22 -0.88
CA ILE A 4 0.37 5.86 -1.93
C ILE A 4 1.71 5.52 -1.26
N PHE A 5 2.29 4.40 -1.66
CA PHE A 5 3.57 3.92 -1.17
C PHE A 5 4.52 3.66 -2.34
N GLY A 6 5.80 3.98 -2.14
CA GLY A 6 6.83 3.90 -3.18
C GLY A 6 6.74 5.00 -4.25
N ALA A 7 7.87 5.29 -4.89
CA ALA A 7 7.93 6.06 -6.12
C ALA A 7 7.12 5.37 -7.23
N GLY A 8 6.57 6.13 -8.18
CA GLY A 8 5.73 5.55 -9.24
C GLY A 8 4.44 4.89 -8.76
N ALA A 9 4.07 5.07 -7.48
CA ALA A 9 2.93 4.46 -6.82
C ALA A 9 2.94 2.92 -6.89
N ASP A 10 4.02 2.31 -6.39
CA ASP A 10 4.15 0.85 -6.28
C ASP A 10 2.95 0.16 -5.62
N LEU A 11 2.34 0.84 -4.66
CA LEU A 11 1.04 0.46 -4.13
C LEU A 11 0.21 1.71 -3.90
N MET A 12 -0.98 1.74 -4.49
CA MET A 12 -1.96 2.79 -4.33
C MET A 12 -3.30 2.19 -3.93
N ILE A 13 -3.87 2.70 -2.84
CA ILE A 13 -5.23 2.40 -2.43
C ILE A 13 -6.11 3.59 -2.80
N GLY A 14 -7.06 3.36 -3.70
CA GLY A 14 -7.97 4.37 -4.23
C GLY A 14 -8.92 4.95 -3.18
N ASN A 15 -9.56 6.08 -3.52
CA ASN A 15 -10.68 6.57 -2.71
C ASN A 15 -11.90 5.69 -2.99
N ASN A 16 -12.73 5.42 -1.98
CA ASN A 16 -13.90 4.54 -2.14
C ASN A 16 -13.52 3.17 -2.73
N CYS A 17 -12.33 2.66 -2.38
CA CYS A 17 -11.72 1.44 -2.91
C CYS A 17 -12.56 0.16 -2.70
N ASN A 18 -13.61 0.22 -1.87
CA ASN A 18 -14.61 -0.83 -1.72
C ASN A 18 -15.68 -0.85 -2.82
N THR A 19 -15.72 0.18 -3.66
CA THR A 19 -16.68 0.34 -4.76
C THR A 19 -16.01 0.59 -6.10
N THR A 20 -14.77 1.09 -6.11
CA THR A 20 -14.03 1.45 -7.33
C THR A 20 -12.81 0.55 -7.53
N VAL A 21 -12.65 0.06 -8.76
CA VAL A 21 -11.50 -0.75 -9.20
C VAL A 21 -10.40 0.19 -9.70
N ASP A 22 -9.91 1.05 -8.81
CA ASP A 22 -8.86 2.04 -9.10
C ASP A 22 -7.63 1.93 -8.19
N SER A 23 -7.65 1.01 -7.23
CA SER A 23 -6.45 0.63 -6.46
C SER A 23 -5.55 -0.23 -7.33
N TYR A 24 -4.23 -0.07 -7.21
CA TYR A 24 -3.28 -0.83 -8.03
C TYR A 24 -1.96 -1.10 -7.33
N SER A 25 -1.27 -2.13 -7.82
CA SER A 25 0.13 -2.37 -7.52
C SER A 25 0.96 -2.15 -8.78
N ASN A 26 1.89 -1.21 -8.72
CA ASN A 26 2.77 -0.84 -9.82
C ASN A 26 4.23 -1.20 -9.55
N LEU A 27 4.48 -2.23 -8.72
CA LEU A 27 5.83 -2.76 -8.50
C LEU A 27 6.53 -3.03 -9.85
N PRO A 28 7.85 -2.79 -9.99
CA PRO A 28 8.84 -2.61 -8.91
C PRO A 28 9.65 -1.30 -8.97
N HIS A 29 9.06 -0.14 -8.64
CA HIS A 29 9.79 1.13 -8.70
C HIS A 29 10.71 1.35 -7.48
N THR A 30 10.15 1.38 -6.27
CA THR A 30 10.88 1.51 -5.00
C THR A 30 11.09 0.16 -4.32
N TYR A 31 10.06 -0.67 -4.31
CA TYR A 31 10.13 -2.00 -3.71
C TYR A 31 10.46 -3.04 -4.79
N ASP A 32 11.68 -2.97 -5.32
CA ASP A 32 12.21 -3.95 -6.29
C ASP A 32 12.73 -5.22 -5.60
N GLY A 33 12.85 -6.29 -6.37
CA GLY A 33 13.37 -7.57 -5.96
C GLY A 33 13.09 -8.69 -6.96
N GLU A 34 13.72 -9.83 -6.72
CA GLU A 34 13.40 -11.05 -7.46
C GLU A 34 11.90 -11.38 -7.28
N HIS A 35 11.20 -11.56 -8.40
CA HIS A 35 9.74 -11.76 -8.50
C HIS A 35 8.84 -10.55 -8.27
N ALA A 36 9.39 -9.35 -8.09
CA ALA A 36 8.56 -8.15 -7.99
C ALA A 36 7.82 -7.91 -9.31
N SER A 37 6.49 -7.83 -9.24
CA SER A 37 5.62 -7.62 -10.40
C SER A 37 4.31 -6.99 -9.96
N ASN A 38 3.64 -6.35 -10.89
CA ASN A 38 2.34 -5.69 -10.65
C ASN A 38 1.19 -6.66 -10.29
N VAL A 39 1.36 -7.97 -10.46
CA VAL A 39 0.36 -8.98 -10.09
C VAL A 39 0.70 -9.74 -8.81
N VAL A 40 1.91 -9.58 -8.25
CA VAL A 40 2.38 -10.43 -7.14
C VAL A 40 1.55 -10.27 -5.86
N LEU A 41 1.04 -9.06 -5.60
CA LEU A 41 0.31 -8.76 -4.38
C LEU A 41 -1.19 -9.11 -4.47
N MET A 42 -1.81 -8.89 -5.63
CA MET A 42 -3.28 -8.90 -5.77
C MET A 42 -3.78 -9.77 -6.93
N GLY A 43 -2.89 -10.40 -7.69
CA GLY A 43 -3.22 -11.25 -8.83
C GLY A 43 -3.55 -10.51 -10.13
N ASP A 44 -3.79 -9.20 -10.06
CA ASP A 44 -4.05 -8.32 -11.20
C ASP A 44 -3.48 -6.91 -10.93
N TYR A 45 -3.35 -6.08 -11.97
CA TYR A 45 -2.84 -4.71 -11.87
C TYR A 45 -3.79 -3.83 -11.04
N TYR A 46 -5.10 -3.89 -11.33
CA TYR A 46 -6.14 -3.17 -10.58
C TYR A 46 -6.93 -4.12 -9.69
N PHE A 47 -7.35 -3.65 -8.51
CA PHE A 47 -8.12 -4.45 -7.57
C PHE A 47 -9.13 -3.61 -6.76
N ASN A 48 -10.16 -4.29 -6.24
CA ASN A 48 -11.07 -3.75 -5.23
C ASN A 48 -10.61 -4.15 -3.83
N VAL A 49 -10.81 -3.28 -2.86
CA VAL A 49 -10.51 -3.53 -1.45
C VAL A 49 -11.80 -3.92 -0.73
N VAL A 50 -11.88 -5.15 -0.25
CA VAL A 50 -13.03 -5.60 0.57
C VAL A 50 -12.92 -5.05 1.99
N ASP A 51 -11.71 -5.09 2.55
CA ASP A 51 -11.40 -4.59 3.89
C ASP A 51 -9.92 -4.21 3.99
N TYR A 52 -9.58 -3.26 4.86
CA TYR A 52 -8.20 -2.94 5.21
C TYR A 52 -8.10 -2.47 6.67
N GLU A 53 -7.09 -2.98 7.38
CA GLU A 53 -6.85 -2.68 8.79
C GLU A 53 -5.55 -1.88 8.95
N VAL A 54 -5.56 -0.91 9.88
CA VAL A 54 -4.37 -0.12 10.23
C VAL A 54 -3.99 -0.42 11.68
N PHE A 55 -2.80 -0.96 11.88
CA PHE A 55 -2.26 -1.30 13.19
C PHE A 55 -1.29 -0.23 13.69
N THR A 56 -1.35 0.07 14.99
CA THR A 56 -0.42 0.97 15.66
C THR A 56 0.22 0.29 16.86
N LEU A 57 1.37 0.81 17.31
CA LEU A 57 1.98 0.35 18.56
C LEU A 57 1.06 0.63 19.74
N ASN A 58 0.94 -0.33 20.67
CA ASN A 58 0.13 -0.20 21.89
C ASN A 58 0.62 0.89 22.84
N HIS A 59 1.89 1.32 22.70
CA HIS A 59 2.41 2.51 23.35
C HIS A 59 3.26 3.28 22.34
N LEU A 60 3.07 4.60 22.28
CA LEU A 60 4.03 5.47 21.62
C LEU A 60 5.23 5.60 22.57
N PRO A 61 6.49 5.34 22.12
CA PRO A 61 7.64 5.75 22.91
C PRO A 61 7.50 7.24 23.22
N SER A 62 7.82 7.60 24.46
CA SER A 62 7.67 8.99 24.91
C SER A 62 8.45 9.90 23.97
N LYS A 63 7.97 11.13 23.75
CA LYS A 63 8.67 12.09 22.87
C LYS A 63 10.15 12.30 23.27
N SER A 64 10.51 12.01 24.53
CA SER A 64 11.88 12.06 25.07
C SER A 64 12.81 10.94 24.63
N ASP A 65 12.31 9.84 24.07
CA ASP A 65 13.13 8.70 23.65
C ASP A 65 13.61 8.81 22.19
N ARG A 66 13.20 9.87 21.49
CA ARG A 66 13.59 10.15 20.10
C ARG A 66 14.72 11.17 20.11
N HIS A 67 15.94 10.66 20.23
CA HIS A 67 17.19 11.42 20.06
C HIS A 67 17.33 11.94 18.63
#